data_AF-A0A6N7D6G2-F1
#
_entry.id   AF-A0A6N7D6G2-F1
#
_cell.length_a   1.000
_cell.length_b   1.000
_cell.length_c   1.000
_cell.angle_alpha   90.00
_cell.angle_beta   90.00
_cell.angle_gamma   90.00
#
_symmetry.space_group_name_H-M   'P 1'
#
loop_
_entity.id
_entity.type
_entity.pdbx_description
1 polymer ?
#
loop_
_entity_poly.entity_id
_entity_poly.type
_entity_poly.pdbx_seq_one_letter_code
_entity_poly.pdbx_strand_id
1 'polypeptide(L)'
;MIVDPPSYQKGSFVAAKDYARLLRRLPDLLVPGGHALVCLNAPELGMDFLQEQVQAAAPGWEFIGRVPNPPAFADAAPERALKVAVYREPELPA
;
A
#
# COMPACT_ATOMS: atom_id res chain seq x y z
N MET A 1 -1.35 10.64 3.77
CA MET A 1 -2.58 9.82 3.70
C MET A 1 -2.29 8.42 4.19
N ILE A 2 -3.27 7.74 4.77
CA ILE A 2 -3.15 6.34 5.21
C ILE A 2 -4.24 5.53 4.52
N VAL A 3 -3.86 4.41 3.93
CA VAL A 3 -4.74 3.52 3.15
C VAL A 3 -4.67 2.14 3.77
N ASP A 4 -5.66 1.83 4.59
CA ASP A 4 -5.74 0.58 5.36
C ASP A 4 -7.11 -0.07 5.19
N PRO A 5 -7.37 -0.70 4.02
CA PRO A 5 -8.63 -1.39 3.80
C PRO A 5 -8.65 -2.76 4.50
N PRO A 6 -9.85 -3.32 4.78
CA PRO A 6 -9.95 -4.70 5.25
C PRO A 6 -9.38 -5.66 4.19
N SER A 7 -8.75 -6.76 4.59
CA SER A 7 -8.20 -7.72 3.61
C SER A 7 -9.27 -8.56 2.92
N TYR A 8 -10.31 -8.96 3.67
CA TYR A 8 -11.46 -9.67 3.13
C TYR A 8 -12.74 -9.28 3.89
N GLN A 9 -13.70 -8.73 3.16
CA GLN A 9 -15.06 -8.48 3.61
C GLN A 9 -16.03 -8.96 2.54
N LYS A 10 -16.68 -10.09 2.80
CA LYS A 10 -17.60 -10.73 1.87
C LYS A 10 -18.68 -9.75 1.40
N GLY A 11 -18.78 -9.56 0.07
CA GLY A 11 -19.76 -8.67 -0.54
C GLY A 11 -19.39 -7.18 -0.56
N SER A 12 -18.23 -6.79 -0.03
CA SER A 12 -17.81 -5.38 0.01
C SER A 12 -16.41 -5.16 -0.53
N PHE A 13 -15.40 -5.90 -0.05
CA PHE A 13 -14.01 -5.67 -0.41
C PHE A 13 -13.19 -6.95 -0.34
N VAL A 14 -12.49 -7.26 -1.43
CA VAL A 14 -11.51 -8.34 -1.49
C VAL A 14 -10.21 -7.74 -1.98
N ALA A 15 -9.17 -7.71 -1.15
CA ALA A 15 -7.91 -7.03 -1.48
C ALA A 15 -7.33 -7.47 -2.84
N ALA A 16 -7.34 -8.77 -3.15
CA ALA A 16 -6.86 -9.27 -4.44
C ALA A 16 -7.58 -8.68 -5.68
N LYS A 17 -8.77 -8.08 -5.53
CA LYS A 17 -9.58 -7.54 -6.63
C LYS A 17 -9.78 -6.03 -6.55
N ASP A 18 -10.04 -5.53 -5.34
CA ASP A 18 -10.52 -4.16 -5.14
C ASP A 18 -9.40 -3.18 -4.77
N TYR A 19 -8.23 -3.68 -4.37
CA TYR A 19 -7.11 -2.84 -3.94
C TYR A 19 -6.63 -1.92 -5.07
N ALA A 20 -6.49 -2.45 -6.29
CA ALA A 20 -6.16 -1.64 -7.48
C ALA A 20 -7.15 -0.48 -7.70
N ARG A 21 -8.45 -0.76 -7.53
CA ARG A 21 -9.52 0.24 -7.72
C ARG A 21 -9.46 1.33 -6.66
N LEU A 22 -9.13 0.97 -5.42
CA LEU A 22 -8.91 1.92 -4.34
C LEU A 22 -7.69 2.80 -4.64
N LEU A 23 -6.56 2.19 -5.01
CA LEU A 23 -5.32 2.91 -5.27
C LEU A 23 -5.42 3.91 -6.43
N ARG A 24 -6.20 3.63 -7.47
CA ARG A 24 -6.39 4.57 -8.61
C ARG A 24 -7.02 5.91 -8.23
N ARG A 25 -7.68 5.99 -7.07
CA ARG A 25 -8.30 7.24 -6.58
C ARG A 25 -7.32 8.09 -5.78
N LEU A 26 -6.15 7.53 -5.42
CA LEU A 26 -5.23 8.16 -4.49
C LEU A 26 -4.42 9.32 -5.08
N PRO A 27 -3.96 9.28 -6.35
CA PRO A 27 -3.23 10.41 -6.92
C PRO A 27 -4.03 11.72 -6.88
N ASP A 28 -5.34 11.65 -7.11
CA ASP A 28 -6.23 12.83 -7.05
C ASP A 28 -6.44 13.38 -5.64
N LEU A 29 -6.03 12.63 -4.60
CA LEU A 29 -6.24 12.97 -3.19
C LEU A 29 -4.95 13.39 -2.47
N LEU A 30 -3.78 13.19 -3.11
CA LEU A 30 -2.50 13.60 -2.58
C LEU A 30 -2.06 14.92 -3.19
N VAL A 31 -1.56 15.81 -2.33
CA VAL A 31 -0.83 16.99 -2.81
C VAL A 31 0.55 16.56 -3.32
N PRO A 32 1.16 17.30 -4.27
CA PRO A 32 2.53 17.07 -4.70
C PRO A 32 3.50 16.98 -3.52
N GLY A 33 4.44 16.03 -3.55
CA GLY A 33 5.35 15.73 -2.43
C GLY A 33 4.68 15.06 -1.22
N GLY A 34 3.36 14.83 -1.27
CA GLY A 34 2.60 14.19 -0.21
C GLY A 34 3.01 12.73 -0.01
N HIS A 35 2.90 12.24 1.22
CA HIS A 35 3.22 10.86 1.57
C HIS A 35 1.95 10.02 1.76
N ALA A 36 2.00 8.77 1.31
CA ALA A 36 0.98 7.76 1.52
C ALA A 36 1.56 6.54 2.24
N LEU A 37 0.87 6.09 3.29
CA LEU A 37 1.06 4.77 3.87
C LEU A 37 0.04 3.82 3.25
N VAL A 38 0.53 2.78 2.59
CA VAL A 38 -0.28 1.76 1.93
C VAL A 38 -0.13 0.47 2.72
N CYS A 39 -1.24 0.03 3.33
CA CYS A 39 -1.25 -1.06 4.32
C CYS A 39 -1.97 -2.30 3.78
N LEU A 40 -1.39 -3.48 4.05
CA LEU A 40 -1.97 -4.77 3.68
C LEU A 40 -1.77 -5.77 4.81
N ASN A 41 -2.88 -6.28 5.36
CA ASN A 41 -2.90 -7.30 6.40
C ASN A 41 -3.45 -8.65 5.89
N ALA A 42 -2.92 -9.10 4.75
CA ALA A 42 -3.28 -10.37 4.11
C ALA A 42 -2.04 -11.29 4.08
N PRO A 43 -2.04 -12.42 4.80
CA PRO A 43 -0.90 -13.35 4.82
C PRO A 43 -0.60 -14.02 3.48
N GLU A 44 -1.61 -14.13 2.61
CA GLU A 44 -1.55 -14.76 1.29
C GLU A 44 -1.03 -13.82 0.19
N LEU A 45 -0.93 -12.52 0.48
CA LEU A 45 -0.43 -11.50 -0.45
C LEU A 45 0.86 -10.89 0.10
N GLY A 46 1.91 -10.91 -0.73
CA GLY A 46 3.24 -10.39 -0.39
C GLY A 46 3.38 -8.88 -0.60
N MET A 47 4.57 -8.36 -0.26
CA MET A 47 4.95 -6.98 -0.56
C MET A 47 4.98 -6.70 -2.07
N ASP A 48 5.38 -7.68 -2.88
CA ASP A 48 5.44 -7.54 -4.34
C ASP A 48 4.06 -7.23 -4.93
N PHE A 49 3.01 -7.92 -4.47
CA PHE A 49 1.64 -7.61 -4.87
C PHE A 49 1.30 -6.14 -4.58
N LEU A 50 1.63 -5.65 -3.38
CA LEU A 50 1.33 -4.28 -2.98
C LEU A 50 2.06 -3.27 -3.87
N GLN A 51 3.34 -3.51 -4.16
CA GLN A 51 4.12 -2.64 -5.03
C GLN A 51 3.60 -2.65 -6.46
N GLU A 52 3.25 -3.81 -6.99
CA GLU A 52 2.62 -3.94 -8.32
C GLU A 52 1.31 -3.15 -8.41
N GLN A 53 0.46 -3.22 -7.38
CA GLN A 53 -0.80 -2.48 -7.37
C GLN A 53 -0.56 -0.96 -7.35
N VAL A 54 0.43 -0.48 -6.59
CA VAL A 54 0.77 0.95 -6.55
C VAL A 54 1.38 1.41 -7.87
N GLN A 55 2.33 0.66 -8.43
CA GLN A 55 2.94 1.00 -9.72
C GLN A 55 1.92 1.05 -10.86
N ALA A 56 0.95 0.12 -10.87
CA ALA A 56 -0.11 0.13 -11.88
C ALA A 56 -1.12 1.29 -11.70
N ALA A 57 -1.39 1.71 -10.46
CA ALA A 57 -2.38 2.74 -10.17
C ALA A 57 -1.82 4.16 -10.14
N ALA A 58 -0.55 4.30 -9.78
CA ALA A 58 0.17 5.55 -9.54
C ALA A 58 1.65 5.40 -9.96
N PRO A 59 1.94 5.24 -11.27
CA PRO A 59 3.28 4.93 -11.77
C PRO A 59 4.34 6.00 -11.47
N GLY A 60 3.91 7.24 -11.16
CA GLY A 60 4.81 8.31 -10.75
C GLY A 60 5.25 8.23 -9.30
N TRP A 61 4.59 7.43 -8.45
CA TRP A 61 4.87 7.42 -7.02
C TRP A 61 6.23 6.79 -6.71
N GLU A 62 6.98 7.47 -5.87
CA GLU A 62 8.28 7.00 -5.41
C GLU A 62 8.09 6.09 -4.20
N PHE A 63 8.66 4.88 -4.27
CA PHE A 63 8.72 3.97 -3.12
C PHE A 63 9.84 4.43 -2.16
N ILE A 64 9.44 4.90 -0.98
CA ILE A 64 10.39 5.38 0.04
C ILE A 64 10.91 4.23 0.90
N GLY A 65 10.08 3.22 1.15
CA GLY A 65 10.48 2.03 1.88
C GLY A 65 9.32 1.31 2.57
N ARG A 66 9.66 0.23 3.28
CA ARG A 66 8.73 -0.51 4.14
C ARG A 66 8.92 -0.06 5.59
N VAL A 67 7.83 0.26 6.28
CA VAL A 67 7.86 0.47 7.74
C VAL A 67 8.11 -0.89 8.41
N PRO A 68 9.13 -1.03 9.27
CA PRO A 68 9.40 -2.28 9.95
C PRO A 68 8.28 -2.59 10.95
N ASN A 69 7.90 -3.87 11.02
CA ASN A 69 6.98 -4.32 12.06
C ASN A 69 7.66 -4.24 13.43
N PRO A 70 6.92 -3.90 14.51
CA PRO A 70 7.49 -3.90 15.85
C PRO A 70 8.02 -5.30 16.23
N PRO A 71 9.07 -5.41 17.07
CA PRO A 71 9.63 -6.71 17.47
C PRO A 71 8.61 -7.68 18.08
N ALA A 72 7.57 -7.16 18.75
CA ALA A 72 6.48 -7.96 19.30
C ALA A 72 5.64 -8.69 18.23
N PHE A 73 5.72 -8.26 16.97
CA PHE A 73 5.05 -8.84 15.81
C PHE A 73 6.05 -9.43 14.81
N ALA A 74 7.27 -9.77 15.26
CA ALA A 74 8.23 -10.48 14.43
C ALA A 74 7.64 -11.85 14.05
N ASP A 75 7.42 -12.07 12.76
CA ASP A 75 6.93 -13.33 12.21
C ASP A 75 8.12 -14.12 11.62
N ALA A 76 8.11 -15.44 11.76
CA ALA A 76 9.09 -16.32 11.13
C ALA A 76 9.05 -16.22 9.59
N ALA A 77 7.92 -15.79 9.03
CA ALA A 77 7.75 -15.45 7.62
C ALA A 77 7.35 -13.95 7.49
N PRO A 78 8.32 -13.04 7.25
CA PRO A 78 8.06 -11.60 7.13
C PRO A 78 7.01 -11.20 6.08
N GLU A 79 6.83 -12.04 5.06
CA GLU A 79 5.83 -11.87 4.00
C GLU A 79 4.41 -12.30 4.41
N ARG A 80 4.23 -12.91 5.58
CA ARG A 80 2.89 -13.20 6.14
C ARG A 80 2.43 -12.15 7.14
N ALA A 81 3.35 -11.35 7.67
CA ALA A 81 3.08 -10.28 8.61
C ALA A 81 2.43 -9.06 7.94
N LEU A 82 2.10 -8.06 8.76
CA LEU A 82 1.62 -6.76 8.28
C LEU A 82 2.65 -6.14 7.32
N LYS A 83 2.10 -5.50 6.29
CA LYS A 83 2.83 -4.84 5.22
C LYS A 83 2.42 -3.39 5.20
N VAL A 84 3.37 -2.50 5.45
CA VAL A 84 3.15 -1.05 5.39
C VAL A 84 4.24 -0.46 4.50
N ALA A 85 3.84 -0.02 3.31
CA ALA A 85 4.71 0.63 2.34
C ALA A 85 4.52 2.14 2.39
N VAL A 86 5.63 2.88 2.38
CA VAL A 86 5.65 4.34 2.30
C VAL A 86 5.90 4.75 0.87
N TYR A 87 5.00 5.56 0.32
CA TYR A 87 5.13 6.16 -0.99
C TYR A 87 5.08 7.68 -0.91
N ARG A 88 5.70 8.33 -1.89
CA ARG A 88 5.66 9.77 -2.08
C ARG A 88 5.14 10.11 -3.47
N GLU A 89 4.16 11.01 -3.54
CA GLU A 89 3.75 11.65 -4.80
C GLU A 89 4.89 12.55 -5.29
N PRO A 90 5.24 12.54 -6.58
CA PRO A 90 6.21 13.47 -7.15
C PRO A 90 5.94 14.92 -6.76
N GLU A 91 7.02 15.67 -6.58
CA GLU A 91 6.93 17.13 -6.51
C GLU A 91 6.59 17.68 -7.90
N LEU A 92 5.89 18.82 -7.94
CA LEU A 92 5.73 19.54 -9.19
C LEU A 92 7.09 20.09 -9.63
N PRO A 93 7.42 20.05 -10.94
CA PRO A 93 8.59 20.78 -11.44
C PRO A 93 8.45 22.27 -11.09
N ALA A 94 9.56 22.88 -10.68
CA ALA A 94 9.65 24.31 -10.41
C ALA A 94 9.46 25.18 -11.65
#